data_AF-A0ABD5GCM9-F1
#
_entry.id   AF-A0ABD5GCM9-F1
#
_cell.length_a   1.000
_cell.length_b   1.000
_cell.length_c   1.000
_cell.angle_alpha   90.00
_cell.angle_beta   90.00
_cell.angle_gamma   90.00
#
_symmetry.space_group_name_H-M   'P 1'
#
loop_
_entity.id
_entity.type
_entity.pdbx_description
1 polymer ?
#
loop_
_entity_poly.entity_id
_entity_poly.type
_entity_poly.pdbx_seq_one_letter_code
_entity_poly.pdbx_strand_id
1 'polypeptide(L)'
;MLLRTITVENGQREAFNAAVLCSLAIPEIEANVLVYTLNEAGPQGTSWVYLAALAPLAEGGYQLSSLDERACQVARRALRQIIEGARGNRDAATAFHFIRIERLGPPLTPHPTCMEQHHPLTLGPGAIQTLLACRSSDNIGAPFYSAHPLPYQPYESPLHDSPVATVEPRQAADAPEHPAPVPHNASRSEQMLREVQATLNTLVEMAGVFTRRQPDSSPLQPDPGLAERERELQAQEARLQALEAQLQARQDEQEQRRTRLAEHEAALDRRAAELDVQIEKLVAAKERLRRLMRTVNENVHVNNTLGAIGKALPVVDD
;
A
#
# COMPACT_ATOMS: atom_id res chain seq x y z
N MET A 1 -4.00 -1.60 -20.14
CA MET A 1 -4.61 -1.79 -18.80
C MET A 1 -3.53 -1.56 -17.76
N LEU A 2 -3.67 -0.56 -16.88
CA LEU A 2 -2.72 -0.38 -15.78
C LEU A 2 -2.99 -1.45 -14.70
N LEU A 3 -1.98 -2.26 -14.40
CA LEU A 3 -2.01 -3.16 -13.24
C LEU A 3 -2.04 -2.31 -11.98
N ARG A 4 -2.96 -2.63 -11.06
CA ARG A 4 -2.99 -1.96 -9.77
C ARG A 4 -1.85 -2.52 -8.94
N THR A 5 -1.07 -1.64 -8.32
CA THR A 5 -0.01 -2.04 -7.41
C THR A 5 -0.38 -1.74 -5.97
N ILE A 6 0.18 -2.54 -5.06
CA ILE A 6 0.18 -2.33 -3.62
C ILE A 6 1.62 -2.39 -3.12
N THR A 7 1.88 -1.75 -2.00
CA THR A 7 3.18 -1.83 -1.32
C THR A 7 3.12 -2.94 -0.28
N VAL A 8 4.09 -3.85 -0.30
CA VAL A 8 4.30 -4.88 0.73
C VAL A 8 5.74 -4.77 1.24
N GLU A 9 5.99 -5.10 2.51
CA GLU A 9 7.33 -5.07 3.08
C GLU A 9 7.88 -6.48 3.29
N ASN A 10 9.20 -6.65 3.25
CA ASN A 10 9.86 -7.87 3.73
C ASN A 10 10.24 -7.75 5.21
N GLY A 11 10.80 -8.83 5.79
CA GLY A 11 11.28 -8.84 7.17
C GLY A 11 12.39 -7.82 7.50
N GLN A 12 12.97 -7.18 6.48
CA GLN A 12 13.97 -6.12 6.61
C GLN A 12 13.38 -4.71 6.45
N ARG A 13 12.05 -4.58 6.34
CA ARG A 13 11.32 -3.32 6.08
C ARG A 13 11.64 -2.69 4.72
N GLU A 14 12.07 -3.50 3.77
CA GLU A 14 12.20 -3.06 2.38
C GLU A 14 10.84 -3.14 1.70
N ALA A 15 10.43 -2.04 1.06
CA ALA A 15 9.14 -1.93 0.41
C ALA A 15 9.18 -2.39 -1.05
N PHE A 16 8.33 -3.35 -1.40
CA PHE A 16 8.16 -3.88 -2.75
C PHE A 16 6.84 -3.46 -3.37
N ASN A 17 6.86 -3.22 -4.68
CA ASN A 17 5.67 -2.96 -5.47
C ASN A 17 5.09 -4.28 -5.99
N ALA A 18 4.02 -4.74 -5.36
CA ALA A 18 3.29 -5.94 -5.75
C ALA A 18 2.15 -5.61 -6.72
N ALA A 19 2.04 -6.36 -7.80
CA ALA A 19 0.93 -6.26 -8.75
C ALA A 19 -0.27 -7.09 -8.28
N VAL A 20 -1.43 -6.46 -8.13
CA VAL A 20 -2.68 -7.13 -7.75
C VAL A 20 -3.23 -7.89 -8.94
N LEU A 21 -3.40 -9.20 -8.76
CA LEU A 21 -4.02 -10.09 -9.75
C LEU A 21 -5.54 -10.09 -9.60
N CYS A 22 -6.05 -10.31 -8.39
CA CYS A 22 -7.47 -10.20 -8.07
C CYS A 22 -7.69 -10.05 -6.55
N SER A 23 -8.90 -9.66 -6.17
CA SER A 23 -9.36 -9.59 -4.78
C SER A 23 -10.72 -10.28 -4.68
N LEU A 24 -10.89 -11.14 -3.68
CA LEU A 24 -12.03 -12.04 -3.54
C LEU A 24 -12.65 -11.89 -2.16
N ALA A 25 -13.97 -11.95 -2.07
CA ALA A 25 -14.68 -12.27 -0.83
C ALA A 25 -15.23 -13.69 -0.95
N ILE A 26 -15.02 -14.49 0.10
CA ILE A 26 -15.39 -15.90 0.12
C ILE A 26 -16.39 -16.11 1.27
N PRO A 27 -17.70 -16.24 0.98
CA PRO A 27 -18.73 -16.40 2.01
C PRO A 27 -18.54 -17.61 2.91
N GLU A 28 -17.96 -18.71 2.42
CA GLU A 28 -17.74 -19.94 3.19
C GLU A 28 -16.84 -19.73 4.43
N ILE A 29 -15.94 -18.76 4.37
CA ILE A 29 -15.01 -18.42 5.45
C ILE A 29 -15.22 -16.99 5.98
N GLU A 30 -16.25 -16.30 5.48
CA GLU A 30 -16.57 -14.90 5.81
C GLU A 30 -15.35 -13.96 5.76
N ALA A 31 -14.42 -14.21 4.84
CA ALA A 31 -13.16 -13.50 4.76
C ALA A 31 -12.89 -12.98 3.34
N ASN A 32 -12.06 -11.94 3.26
CA ASN A 32 -11.57 -11.43 1.99
C ASN A 32 -10.12 -11.86 1.79
N VAL A 33 -9.77 -12.12 0.53
CA VAL A 33 -8.46 -12.59 0.12
C VAL A 33 -7.93 -11.68 -0.98
N LEU A 34 -6.69 -11.26 -0.85
CA LEU A 34 -5.94 -10.57 -1.88
C LEU A 34 -4.94 -11.52 -2.55
N VAL A 35 -4.94 -11.53 -3.88
CA VAL A 35 -4.01 -12.29 -4.70
C VAL A 35 -3.11 -11.32 -5.45
N TYR A 36 -1.81 -11.39 -5.23
CA TYR A 36 -0.83 -10.50 -5.86
C TYR A 36 0.45 -11.23 -6.26
N THR A 37 1.27 -10.61 -7.10
CA THR A 37 2.59 -11.11 -7.49
C THR A 37 3.65 -10.01 -7.40
N LEU A 38 4.87 -10.41 -7.06
CA LEU A 38 6.08 -9.56 -7.15
C LEU A 38 6.80 -9.72 -8.49
N ASN A 39 6.18 -10.42 -9.46
CA ASN A 39 6.77 -10.75 -10.76
C ASN A 39 8.03 -11.63 -10.67
N GLU A 40 8.12 -12.44 -9.62
CA GLU A 40 9.20 -13.39 -9.45
C GLU A 40 8.96 -14.65 -10.30
N ALA A 41 10.00 -15.08 -11.01
CA ALA A 41 9.95 -16.31 -11.78
C ALA A 41 9.91 -17.52 -10.84
N GLY A 42 8.89 -18.35 -11.00
CA GLY A 42 8.76 -19.64 -10.35
C GLY A 42 9.41 -20.76 -11.16
N PRO A 43 9.43 -21.98 -10.61
CA PRO A 43 9.95 -23.15 -11.31
C PRO A 43 9.15 -23.42 -12.59
N GLN A 44 9.82 -23.95 -13.61
CA GLN A 44 9.19 -24.44 -14.85
C GLN A 44 8.36 -23.37 -15.60
N GLY A 45 8.76 -22.10 -15.56
CA GLY A 45 8.07 -21.01 -16.27
C GLY A 45 6.76 -20.57 -15.62
N THR A 46 6.54 -20.93 -14.35
CA THR A 46 5.48 -20.36 -13.51
C THR A 46 5.91 -19.03 -12.90
N SER A 47 5.02 -18.33 -12.22
CA SER A 47 5.35 -17.16 -11.40
C SER A 47 4.91 -17.37 -9.96
N TRP A 48 5.63 -16.76 -9.02
CA TRP A 48 5.23 -16.71 -7.63
C TRP A 48 4.08 -15.73 -7.42
N VAL A 49 3.11 -16.20 -6.66
CA VAL A 49 1.88 -15.49 -6.30
C VAL A 49 1.64 -15.67 -4.81
N TYR A 50 1.12 -14.64 -4.18
CA TYR A 50 0.91 -14.58 -2.74
C TYR A 50 -0.57 -14.40 -2.43
N LEU A 51 -1.04 -15.14 -1.43
CA LEU A 51 -2.37 -15.01 -0.83
C LEU A 51 -2.24 -14.32 0.52
N ALA A 52 -2.94 -13.21 0.67
CA ALA A 52 -3.05 -12.49 1.93
C ALA A 52 -4.52 -12.34 2.34
N ALA A 53 -4.80 -12.33 3.64
CA ALA A 53 -6.09 -11.91 4.15
C ALA A 53 -6.21 -10.40 3.94
N LEU A 54 -7.38 -9.95 3.50
CA LEU A 54 -7.69 -8.54 3.25
C LEU A 54 -8.75 -8.09 4.26
N ALA A 55 -8.39 -7.15 5.12
CA ALA A 55 -9.25 -6.59 6.15
C ALA A 55 -9.58 -5.13 5.82
N PRO A 56 -10.67 -4.86 5.09
CA PRO A 56 -11.14 -3.50 4.83
C PRO A 56 -11.87 -2.94 6.05
N LEU A 57 -11.58 -1.68 6.41
CA LEU A 57 -12.27 -0.99 7.49
C LEU A 57 -13.50 -0.25 6.96
N ALA A 58 -14.55 -0.18 7.79
CA ALA A 58 -15.77 0.56 7.48
C ALA A 58 -15.51 2.06 7.28
N GLU A 59 -14.55 2.62 8.02
CA GLU A 59 -14.15 4.03 7.95
C GLU A 59 -13.19 4.33 6.78
N GLY A 60 -12.79 3.30 6.03
CA GLY A 60 -11.91 3.40 4.88
C GLY A 60 -10.49 2.87 5.15
N GLY A 61 -9.84 2.47 4.05
CA GLY A 61 -8.56 1.79 4.06
C GLY A 61 -8.67 0.28 4.27
N TYR A 62 -7.53 -0.40 4.17
CA TYR A 62 -7.44 -1.83 4.41
C TYR A 62 -6.10 -2.23 5.03
N GLN A 63 -6.10 -3.38 5.70
CA GLN A 63 -4.89 -4.06 6.17
C GLN A 63 -4.76 -5.41 5.47
N LEU A 64 -3.52 -5.89 5.32
CA LEU A 64 -3.26 -7.27 4.96
C LEU A 64 -2.83 -8.05 6.19
N SER A 65 -3.06 -9.35 6.20
CA SER A 65 -2.61 -10.25 7.27
C SER A 65 -2.37 -11.65 6.74
N SER A 66 -1.84 -12.53 7.58
CA SER A 66 -1.76 -13.95 7.29
C SER A 66 -3.17 -14.56 7.19
N LEU A 67 -3.31 -15.54 6.31
CA LEU A 67 -4.47 -16.43 6.30
C LEU A 67 -4.21 -17.59 7.26
N ASP A 68 -5.24 -18.12 7.91
CA ASP A 68 -5.11 -19.41 8.57
C ASP A 68 -5.09 -20.55 7.53
N GLU A 69 -4.62 -21.74 7.93
CA GLU A 69 -4.50 -22.89 7.02
C GLU A 69 -5.85 -23.24 6.36
N ARG A 70 -6.96 -23.13 7.12
CA ARG A 70 -8.30 -23.39 6.62
C ARG A 70 -8.72 -22.37 5.55
N ALA A 71 -8.60 -21.06 5.81
CA ALA A 71 -8.92 -20.05 4.81
C ALA A 71 -8.01 -20.16 3.59
N CYS A 72 -6.73 -20.49 3.78
CA CYS A 72 -5.79 -20.69 2.68
C CYS A 72 -6.24 -21.83 1.75
N GLN A 73 -6.66 -22.98 2.30
CA GLN A 73 -7.17 -24.09 1.49
C GLN A 73 -8.43 -23.73 0.71
N VAL A 74 -9.38 -23.03 1.34
CA VAL A 74 -10.60 -22.56 0.68
C VAL A 74 -10.27 -21.53 -0.41
N ALA A 75 -9.36 -20.59 -0.14
CA ALA A 75 -8.90 -19.60 -1.11
C ALA A 75 -8.23 -20.25 -2.33
N ARG A 76 -7.38 -21.26 -2.12
CA ARG A 76 -6.75 -22.03 -3.20
C ARG A 76 -7.78 -22.79 -4.03
N ARG A 77 -8.84 -23.32 -3.39
CA ARG A 77 -9.96 -23.95 -4.11
C ARG A 77 -10.72 -22.94 -4.95
N ALA A 78 -11.07 -21.78 -4.40
CA ALA A 78 -11.73 -20.70 -5.16
C ALA A 78 -10.87 -20.24 -6.34
N LEU A 79 -9.56 -20.10 -6.14
CA LEU A 79 -8.62 -19.74 -7.21
C LEU A 79 -8.60 -20.77 -8.34
N ARG A 80 -8.54 -22.07 -8.02
CA ARG A 80 -8.65 -23.14 -9.02
C ARG A 80 -9.99 -23.06 -9.76
N GLN A 81 -11.10 -22.86 -9.06
CA GLN A 81 -12.41 -22.69 -9.68
C GLN A 81 -12.47 -21.48 -10.62
N ILE A 82 -11.77 -20.39 -10.33
CA ILE A 82 -11.69 -19.25 -11.26
C ILE A 82 -10.89 -19.62 -12.51
N ILE A 83 -9.72 -20.24 -12.32
CA ILE A 83 -8.81 -20.62 -13.40
C ILE A 83 -9.45 -21.68 -14.32
N GLU A 84 -10.18 -22.64 -13.75
CA GLU A 84 -10.85 -23.74 -14.44
C GLU A 84 -12.25 -23.34 -14.95
N GLY A 85 -12.99 -22.56 -14.15
CA GLY A 85 -14.40 -22.18 -14.34
C GLY A 85 -14.64 -20.98 -15.24
N ALA A 86 -13.59 -20.28 -15.70
CA ALA A 86 -13.66 -19.35 -16.83
C ALA A 86 -14.25 -19.97 -18.13
N ARG A 87 -14.53 -21.29 -18.12
CA ARG A 87 -15.23 -22.04 -19.17
C ARG A 87 -16.75 -22.21 -18.98
N GLY A 88 -17.37 -21.55 -18.00
CA GLY A 88 -18.82 -21.32 -18.00
C GLY A 88 -19.64 -22.10 -16.98
N ASN A 89 -19.27 -22.08 -15.70
CA ASN A 89 -20.16 -22.58 -14.65
C ASN A 89 -20.77 -21.44 -13.81
N ARG A 90 -22.10 -21.26 -13.90
CA ARG A 90 -22.88 -20.23 -13.18
C ARG A 90 -23.15 -20.59 -11.71
N ASP A 91 -22.92 -21.83 -11.31
CA ASP A 91 -23.10 -22.29 -9.92
C ASP A 91 -22.00 -21.79 -8.97
N ALA A 92 -20.93 -21.17 -9.49
CA ALA A 92 -19.89 -20.52 -8.70
C ALA A 92 -20.29 -19.13 -8.19
N ALA A 93 -21.44 -18.59 -8.61
CA ALA A 93 -21.86 -17.22 -8.30
C ALA A 93 -22.08 -16.95 -6.79
N THR A 94 -22.26 -18.00 -5.98
CA THR A 94 -22.39 -17.90 -4.51
C THR A 94 -21.12 -18.33 -3.76
N ALA A 95 -20.13 -18.89 -4.45
CA ALA A 95 -18.91 -19.42 -3.81
C ALA A 95 -17.88 -18.33 -3.49
N PHE A 96 -17.83 -17.28 -4.32
CA PHE A 96 -17.01 -16.10 -4.13
C PHE A 96 -17.54 -14.95 -5.00
N HIS A 97 -17.16 -13.72 -4.66
CA HIS A 97 -17.33 -12.56 -5.53
C HIS A 97 -16.08 -11.70 -5.51
N PHE A 98 -15.86 -10.95 -6.59
CA PHE A 98 -14.72 -10.05 -6.70
C PHE A 98 -14.96 -8.76 -5.92
N ILE A 99 -13.89 -8.25 -5.31
CA ILE A 99 -13.88 -6.96 -4.62
C ILE A 99 -13.07 -5.97 -5.46
N ARG A 100 -13.58 -4.75 -5.60
CA ARG A 100 -12.78 -3.65 -6.15
C ARG A 100 -11.94 -3.03 -5.05
N ILE A 101 -10.69 -3.47 -4.94
CA ILE A 101 -9.73 -2.91 -3.98
C ILE A 101 -9.58 -1.39 -4.12
N GLU A 102 -9.83 -0.83 -5.31
CA GLU A 102 -9.81 0.61 -5.57
C GLU A 102 -10.87 1.38 -4.79
N ARG A 103 -11.96 0.71 -4.37
CA ARG A 103 -13.02 1.31 -3.55
C ARG A 103 -12.73 1.23 -2.05
N LEU A 104 -11.71 0.47 -1.64
CA LEU A 104 -11.38 0.28 -0.23
C LEU A 104 -10.55 1.43 0.35
N GLY A 105 -9.96 2.29 -0.48
CA GLY A 105 -9.02 3.32 -0.03
C GLY A 105 -7.57 2.81 0.04
N PRO A 106 -6.63 3.59 0.61
CA PRO A 106 -5.23 3.20 0.70
C PRO A 106 -4.99 2.12 1.75
N PRO A 107 -3.88 1.35 1.65
CA PRO A 107 -3.47 0.49 2.76
C PRO A 107 -3.19 1.34 4.00
N LEU A 108 -3.58 0.85 5.18
CA LEU A 108 -3.38 1.55 6.44
C LEU A 108 -1.89 1.50 6.84
N THR A 109 -1.20 2.63 6.73
CA THR A 109 0.16 2.82 7.27
C THR A 109 0.12 3.12 8.77
N PRO A 110 1.15 2.77 9.57
CA PRO A 110 2.43 2.14 9.21
C PRO A 110 2.40 0.61 9.21
N HIS A 111 1.34 -0.03 8.69
CA HIS A 111 1.13 -1.48 8.79
C HIS A 111 1.24 -2.21 7.44
N PRO A 112 2.33 -2.06 6.66
CA PRO A 112 2.58 -2.97 5.56
C PRO A 112 2.86 -4.35 6.16
N THR A 113 2.03 -5.29 5.78
CA THR A 113 2.12 -6.65 6.24
C THR A 113 3.31 -7.30 5.59
N CYS A 114 4.08 -8.01 6.40
CA CYS A 114 5.30 -8.68 5.97
C CYS A 114 4.94 -9.74 4.93
N MET A 115 5.57 -9.72 3.74
CA MET A 115 5.26 -10.66 2.67
C MET A 115 5.47 -12.12 3.09
N GLU A 116 6.33 -12.37 4.07
CA GLU A 116 6.63 -13.67 4.69
C GLU A 116 5.46 -14.23 5.49
N GLN A 117 4.48 -13.39 5.87
CA GLN A 117 3.23 -13.80 6.50
C GLN A 117 2.17 -14.24 5.47
N HIS A 118 2.41 -13.97 4.18
CA HIS A 118 1.48 -14.31 3.10
C HIS A 118 1.80 -15.69 2.53
N HIS A 119 0.78 -16.38 2.03
CA HIS A 119 0.93 -17.77 1.59
C HIS A 119 1.41 -17.82 0.13
N PRO A 120 2.61 -18.35 -0.15
CA PRO A 120 3.12 -18.42 -1.51
C PRO A 120 2.51 -19.60 -2.28
N LEU A 121 2.31 -19.41 -3.59
CA LEU A 121 1.90 -20.44 -4.54
C LEU A 121 2.47 -20.13 -5.93
N THR A 122 2.52 -21.14 -6.79
CA THR A 122 3.00 -21.00 -8.18
C THR A 122 1.83 -21.09 -9.15
N LEU A 123 1.76 -20.15 -10.10
CA LEU A 123 0.78 -20.15 -11.20
C LEU A 123 1.46 -20.11 -12.56
N GLY A 124 0.91 -20.85 -13.53
CA GLY A 124 1.32 -20.74 -14.93
C GLY A 124 0.83 -19.43 -15.58
N PRO A 125 1.43 -19.01 -16.70
CA PRO A 125 1.12 -17.75 -17.37
C PRO A 125 -0.35 -17.64 -17.80
N GLY A 126 -0.94 -18.74 -18.27
CA GLY A 126 -2.37 -18.78 -18.63
C GLY A 126 -3.29 -18.53 -17.43
N ALA A 127 -2.94 -19.03 -16.24
CA ALA A 127 -3.72 -18.80 -15.03
C ALA A 127 -3.65 -17.32 -14.60
N ILE A 128 -2.48 -16.70 -14.66
CA ILE A 128 -2.30 -15.26 -14.36
C ILE A 128 -3.14 -14.42 -15.31
N GLN A 129 -3.12 -14.74 -16.61
CA GLN A 129 -3.93 -14.04 -17.60
C GLN A 129 -5.43 -14.19 -17.32
N THR A 130 -5.90 -15.39 -16.94
CA THR A 130 -7.29 -15.62 -16.54
C THR A 130 -7.65 -14.77 -15.33
N LEU A 131 -6.82 -14.73 -14.28
CA LEU A 131 -7.09 -13.93 -13.08
C LEU A 131 -7.19 -12.43 -13.39
N LEU A 132 -6.31 -11.93 -14.27
CA LEU A 132 -6.34 -10.55 -14.73
C LEU A 132 -7.61 -10.24 -15.53
N ALA A 133 -8.06 -11.16 -16.38
CA ALA A 133 -9.28 -11.01 -17.17
C ALA A 133 -10.54 -11.04 -16.29
N CYS A 134 -10.56 -11.87 -15.23
CA CYS A 134 -11.70 -12.00 -14.32
C CYS A 134 -11.97 -10.74 -13.47
N ARG A 135 -11.04 -9.79 -13.40
CA ARG A 135 -11.24 -8.48 -12.74
C ARG A 135 -12.39 -7.68 -13.33
N SER A 136 -12.71 -7.91 -14.61
CA SER A 136 -13.81 -7.26 -15.32
C SER A 136 -15.11 -8.06 -15.29
N SER A 137 -15.18 -9.16 -14.54
CA SER A 137 -16.39 -9.97 -14.44
C SER A 137 -17.52 -9.24 -13.72
N ASP A 138 -18.76 -9.62 -14.03
CA ASP A 138 -19.98 -9.03 -13.45
C ASP A 138 -20.24 -9.49 -12.01
N ASN A 139 -19.48 -10.48 -11.50
CA ASN A 139 -19.61 -11.03 -10.16
C ASN A 139 -18.86 -10.17 -9.12
N ILE A 140 -19.19 -8.88 -9.04
CA ILE A 140 -18.61 -7.93 -8.09
C ILE A 140 -19.56 -7.74 -6.92
N GLY A 141 -19.06 -7.92 -5.69
CA GLY A 141 -19.84 -7.79 -4.46
C GLY A 141 -19.16 -6.95 -3.39
N ALA A 142 -19.83 -6.81 -2.25
CA ALA A 142 -19.33 -6.07 -1.10
C ALA A 142 -18.32 -6.91 -0.31
N PRO A 143 -17.21 -6.33 0.18
CA PRO A 143 -16.29 -7.06 1.05
C PRO A 143 -16.93 -7.35 2.41
N PHE A 144 -16.36 -8.31 3.14
CA PHE A 144 -16.59 -8.46 4.58
C PHE A 144 -15.78 -7.39 5.32
N TYR A 145 -16.46 -6.37 5.84
CA TYR A 145 -15.81 -5.29 6.57
C TYR A 145 -15.38 -5.73 7.97
N SER A 146 -14.16 -5.39 8.36
CA SER A 146 -13.71 -5.54 9.73
C SER A 146 -14.18 -4.33 10.55
N ALA A 147 -14.85 -4.60 11.69
CA ALA A 147 -15.30 -3.55 12.61
C ALA A 147 -14.13 -2.80 13.29
N HIS A 148 -12.99 -3.47 13.44
CA HIS A 148 -11.79 -2.91 14.09
C HIS A 148 -10.53 -3.24 13.29
N PRO A 149 -9.52 -2.34 13.27
CA PRO A 149 -8.21 -2.67 12.74
C PRO A 149 -7.62 -3.86 13.51
N LEU A 150 -6.95 -4.76 12.80
CA LEU A 150 -6.24 -5.85 13.45
C LEU A 150 -5.08 -5.28 14.28
N PRO A 151 -4.86 -5.80 15.50
CA PRO A 151 -3.72 -5.39 16.30
C PRO A 151 -2.42 -5.69 15.56
N TYR A 152 -1.48 -4.74 15.58
CA TYR A 152 -0.17 -4.92 14.98
C TYR A 152 0.58 -6.07 15.67
N GLN A 153 0.99 -7.05 14.88
CA GLN A 153 1.97 -8.05 15.29
C GLN A 153 3.25 -7.78 14.52
N PRO A 154 4.30 -7.24 15.18
CA PRO A 154 5.61 -7.12 14.54
C PRO A 154 6.03 -8.50 14.02
N TYR A 155 6.39 -8.58 12.74
CA TYR A 155 7.03 -9.79 12.23
C TYR A 155 8.41 -9.90 12.86
N GLU A 156 8.56 -10.85 13.79
CA GLU A 156 9.87 -11.25 14.28
C GLU A 156 10.45 -12.25 13.28
N SER A 157 11.42 -11.79 12.48
CA SER A 157 12.16 -12.67 11.59
C SER A 157 12.82 -13.78 12.42
N PRO A 158 12.60 -15.07 12.11
CA PRO A 158 13.25 -16.19 12.80
C PRO A 158 14.78 -16.23 12.71
N LEU A 159 15.42 -15.25 12.06
CA LEU A 159 16.87 -15.21 11.84
C LEU A 159 17.69 -14.65 13.02
N HIS A 160 17.08 -14.30 14.15
CA HIS A 160 17.81 -13.93 15.38
C HIS A 160 18.04 -15.14 16.29
N ASP A 161 18.80 -16.13 15.81
CA ASP A 161 19.82 -16.82 16.59
C ASP A 161 20.49 -17.88 15.71
N SER A 162 21.53 -17.47 15.00
CA SER A 162 22.60 -18.38 14.66
C SER A 162 23.88 -17.68 15.06
N PRO A 163 24.58 -18.14 16.12
CA PRO A 163 25.89 -17.59 16.42
C PRO A 163 26.74 -17.80 15.17
N VAL A 164 27.28 -16.71 14.67
CA VAL A 164 28.30 -16.71 13.63
C VAL A 164 29.40 -17.66 14.10
N ALA A 165 29.41 -18.87 13.57
CA ALA A 165 30.57 -19.72 13.65
C ALA A 165 31.66 -18.98 12.88
N THR A 166 32.57 -18.35 13.63
CA THR A 166 33.83 -17.82 13.17
C THR A 166 34.47 -18.86 12.26
N VAL A 167 34.43 -18.60 10.95
CA VAL A 167 35.18 -19.39 9.98
C VAL A 167 36.64 -19.00 10.17
N GLU A 168 37.34 -19.79 10.98
CA GLU A 168 38.77 -19.80 11.13
C GLU A 168 39.41 -20.22 9.79
N PRO A 169 40.22 -19.39 9.13
CA PRO A 169 40.90 -19.80 7.91
C PRO A 169 41.99 -20.81 8.26
N ARG A 170 41.88 -22.02 7.71
CA ARG A 170 42.89 -23.07 7.84
C ARG A 170 44.26 -22.60 7.35
N GLN A 171 45.24 -22.72 8.24
CA GLN A 171 46.68 -22.63 7.95
C GLN A 171 47.11 -23.70 6.93
N ALA A 172 47.94 -23.28 5.97
CA ALA A 172 48.87 -24.14 5.27
C ALA A 172 50.29 -23.77 5.74
N ALA A 173 51.03 -24.76 6.23
CA ALA A 173 52.43 -24.69 6.60
C ALA A 173 53.33 -24.56 5.36
N ASP A 174 54.39 -23.74 5.37
CA ASP A 174 55.75 -24.15 5.76
C ASP A 174 56.74 -22.95 5.70
N ALA A 175 57.82 -23.01 6.49
CA ALA A 175 58.82 -21.97 6.83
C ALA A 175 59.91 -21.78 5.70
N PRO A 176 61.02 -20.98 5.81
CA PRO A 176 61.62 -20.38 7.03
C PRO A 176 62.35 -19.00 6.96
N GLU A 177 62.56 -18.47 8.18
CA GLU A 177 63.73 -17.74 8.74
C GLU A 177 64.03 -16.22 8.56
N HIS A 178 64.26 -15.63 9.74
CA HIS A 178 64.61 -14.28 10.23
C HIS A 178 65.91 -13.62 9.65
N PRO A 179 66.26 -12.31 9.91
CA PRO A 179 66.11 -11.59 11.19
C PRO A 179 65.74 -10.07 11.16
N ALA A 180 65.37 -9.55 12.34
CA ALA A 180 65.12 -8.13 12.65
C ALA A 180 66.44 -7.31 12.78
N PRO A 181 66.47 -5.94 12.78
CA PRO A 181 65.85 -5.09 13.82
C PRO A 181 65.24 -3.72 13.36
N VAL A 182 64.45 -3.13 14.27
CA VAL A 182 63.88 -1.75 14.41
C VAL A 182 64.80 -0.57 14.01
N PRO A 183 64.34 0.70 13.78
CA PRO A 183 63.16 1.37 14.36
C PRO A 183 62.34 2.31 13.44
N HIS A 184 61.25 2.81 14.03
CA HIS A 184 60.25 3.73 13.52
C HIS A 184 60.72 5.18 13.29
N ASN A 185 59.98 5.88 12.42
CA ASN A 185 59.71 7.34 12.42
C ASN A 185 60.71 8.29 11.73
N ALA A 186 60.69 8.34 10.39
CA ALA A 186 61.04 9.56 9.62
C ALA A 186 60.44 9.58 8.20
N SER A 187 60.04 8.43 7.64
CA SER A 187 59.88 8.31 6.18
C SER A 187 58.54 8.74 5.59
N ARG A 188 57.45 8.86 6.37
CA ARG A 188 56.12 9.14 5.78
C ARG A 188 56.02 10.56 5.22
N SER A 189 56.62 11.54 5.89
CA SER A 189 56.61 12.93 5.45
C SER A 189 57.52 13.16 4.24
N GLU A 190 58.68 12.51 4.19
CA GLU A 190 59.57 12.56 3.02
C GLU A 190 58.99 11.83 1.81
N GLN A 191 58.27 10.73 2.02
CA GLN A 191 57.60 9.99 0.96
C GLN A 191 56.45 10.78 0.35
N MET A 192 55.65 11.46 1.19
CA MET A 192 54.57 12.34 0.73
C MET A 192 55.13 13.57 -0.02
N LEU A 193 56.24 14.15 0.42
CA LEU A 193 56.92 15.25 -0.29
C LEU A 193 57.49 14.80 -1.65
N ARG A 194 58.00 13.56 -1.75
CA ARG A 194 58.46 12.99 -3.03
C ARG A 194 57.30 12.73 -4.00
N GLU A 195 56.15 12.28 -3.51
CA GLU A 195 54.95 12.08 -4.33
C GLU A 195 54.34 13.41 -4.83
N VAL A 196 54.31 14.44 -3.98
CA VAL A 196 53.90 15.80 -4.37
C VAL A 196 54.87 16.40 -5.39
N GLN A 197 56.18 16.19 -5.23
CA GLN A 197 57.16 16.66 -6.21
C GLN A 197 57.06 15.90 -7.54
N ALA A 198 56.79 14.60 -7.51
CA ALA A 198 56.58 13.78 -8.71
C ALA A 198 55.34 14.24 -9.48
N THR A 199 54.22 14.47 -8.78
CA THR A 199 52.98 14.97 -9.39
C THR A 199 53.15 16.37 -9.98
N LEU A 200 53.87 17.27 -9.30
CA LEU A 200 54.19 18.60 -9.83
C LEU A 200 55.09 18.54 -11.07
N ASN A 201 56.08 17.65 -11.12
CA ASN A 201 56.93 17.49 -12.31
C ASN A 201 56.13 16.98 -13.52
N THR A 202 55.21 16.03 -13.34
CA THR A 202 54.28 15.62 -14.42
C THR A 202 53.36 16.76 -14.87
N LEU A 203 52.90 17.62 -13.96
CA LEU A 203 52.09 18.78 -14.34
C LEU A 203 52.90 19.81 -15.15
N VAL A 204 54.17 20.01 -14.80
CA VAL A 204 55.09 20.89 -15.52
C VAL A 204 55.39 20.34 -16.92
N GLU A 205 55.56 19.03 -17.07
CA GLU A 205 55.72 18.39 -18.38
C GLU A 205 54.46 18.54 -19.25
N MET A 206 53.27 18.33 -18.67
CA MET A 206 51.99 18.55 -19.38
C MET A 206 51.77 20.02 -19.77
N ALA A 207 52.15 20.97 -18.90
CA ALA A 207 52.12 22.41 -19.19
C ALA A 207 53.15 22.81 -20.26
N GLY A 208 54.32 22.15 -20.29
CA GLY A 208 55.34 22.32 -21.32
C GLY A 208 54.86 21.88 -22.72
N VAL A 209 54.04 20.84 -22.80
CA VAL A 209 53.44 20.37 -24.06
C VAL A 209 52.38 21.37 -24.57
N PHE A 210 51.65 22.03 -23.67
CA PHE A 210 50.66 23.06 -24.01
C PHE A 210 51.30 24.37 -24.48
N THR A 211 52.38 24.81 -23.81
CA THR A 211 53.07 26.06 -24.15
C THR A 211 53.95 25.93 -25.39
N ARG A 212 54.42 24.73 -25.74
CA ARG A 212 55.19 24.47 -26.97
C ARG A 212 54.31 24.37 -28.24
N ARG A 213 52.97 24.37 -28.10
CA ARG A 213 52.01 24.18 -29.20
C ARG A 213 51.16 25.41 -29.57
N GLN A 214 51.66 26.63 -29.37
CA GLN A 214 51.15 27.79 -30.10
C GLN A 214 52.30 28.77 -30.37
N PRO A 215 52.53 29.11 -31.65
CA PRO A 215 51.59 29.99 -32.32
C PRO A 215 51.28 29.54 -33.74
N ASP A 216 50.01 29.31 -34.04
CA ASP A 216 49.48 29.66 -35.36
C ASP A 216 48.02 30.06 -35.20
N SER A 217 47.75 31.28 -35.61
CA SER A 217 46.44 31.89 -35.60
C SER A 217 45.68 31.39 -36.82
N SER A 218 44.71 30.50 -36.58
CA SER A 218 43.65 30.19 -37.53
C SER A 218 42.35 30.18 -36.74
N PRO A 219 41.24 30.69 -37.32
CA PRO A 219 39.99 30.81 -36.59
C PRO A 219 39.57 29.41 -36.15
N LEU A 220 39.43 29.24 -34.83
CA LEU A 220 38.96 28.02 -34.19
C LEU A 220 37.69 27.56 -34.91
N GLN A 221 37.81 26.53 -35.74
CA GLN A 221 36.65 25.81 -36.21
C GLN A 221 35.99 25.21 -34.97
N PRO A 222 34.68 25.41 -34.76
CA PRO A 222 34.00 24.86 -33.60
C PRO A 222 34.13 23.34 -33.66
N ASP A 223 34.80 22.77 -32.66
CA ASP A 223 34.99 21.33 -32.55
C ASP A 223 33.60 20.66 -32.60
N PRO A 224 33.26 19.90 -33.66
CA PRO A 224 31.90 19.41 -33.88
C PRO A 224 31.41 18.53 -32.73
N GLY A 225 32.33 17.83 -32.04
CA GLY A 225 32.01 17.01 -30.88
C GLY A 225 31.64 17.81 -29.62
N LEU A 226 32.15 19.03 -29.44
CA LEU A 226 31.74 19.90 -28.33
C LEU A 226 30.34 20.47 -28.56
N ALA A 227 30.04 20.86 -29.80
CA ALA A 227 28.71 21.34 -30.19
C ALA A 227 27.64 20.24 -30.08
N GLU A 228 27.97 19.00 -30.43
CA GLU A 228 27.09 17.85 -30.22
C GLU A 228 26.85 17.58 -28.73
N ARG A 229 27.91 17.60 -27.92
CA ARG A 229 27.81 17.38 -26.47
C ARG A 229 27.01 18.48 -25.76
N GLU A 230 27.16 19.73 -26.18
CA GLU A 230 26.39 20.85 -25.66
C GLU A 230 24.89 20.69 -25.98
N ARG A 231 24.55 20.23 -27.20
CA ARG A 231 23.16 19.91 -27.57
C ARG A 231 22.59 18.76 -26.75
N GLU A 232 23.40 17.74 -26.46
CA GLU A 232 22.99 16.62 -25.59
C GLU A 232 22.67 17.10 -24.17
N LEU A 233 23.53 17.94 -23.59
CA LEU A 233 23.31 18.50 -22.25
C LEU A 233 22.07 19.40 -22.21
N GLN A 234 21.88 20.26 -23.21
CA GLN A 234 20.68 21.09 -23.32
C GLN A 234 19.40 20.24 -23.43
N ALA A 235 19.44 19.15 -24.21
CA ALA A 235 18.31 18.22 -24.31
C ALA A 235 18.04 17.49 -22.98
N GLN A 236 19.09 17.16 -22.23
CA GLN A 236 18.98 16.53 -20.92
C GLN A 236 18.41 17.49 -19.87
N GLU A 237 18.85 18.74 -19.85
CA GLU A 237 18.33 19.80 -18.96
C GLU A 237 16.86 20.09 -19.25
N ALA A 238 16.48 20.25 -20.53
CA ALA A 238 15.09 20.46 -20.92
C ALA A 238 14.20 19.29 -20.47
N ARG A 239 14.71 18.05 -20.54
CA ARG A 239 13.99 16.86 -20.07
C ARG A 239 13.81 16.85 -18.55
N LEU A 240 14.82 17.27 -17.79
CA LEU A 240 14.74 17.39 -16.33
C LEU A 240 13.72 18.47 -15.93
N GLN A 241 13.78 19.64 -16.55
CA GLN A 241 12.81 20.72 -16.31
C GLN A 241 11.37 20.28 -16.62
N ALA A 242 11.16 19.50 -17.69
CA ALA A 242 9.85 18.96 -18.02
C ALA A 242 9.34 17.96 -16.97
N LEU A 243 10.23 17.11 -16.43
CA LEU A 243 9.89 16.17 -15.35
C LEU A 243 9.57 16.89 -14.03
N GLU A 244 10.34 17.91 -13.67
CA GLU A 244 10.08 18.74 -12.50
C GLU A 244 8.73 19.45 -12.59
N ALA A 245 8.44 20.09 -13.73
CA ALA A 245 7.15 20.71 -13.99
C ALA A 245 5.99 19.69 -13.91
N GLN A 246 6.20 18.46 -14.39
CA GLN A 246 5.21 17.39 -14.30
C GLN A 246 4.96 16.94 -12.85
N LEU A 247 6.02 16.82 -12.04
CA LEU A 247 5.88 16.48 -10.63
C LEU A 247 5.15 17.58 -9.87
N GLN A 248 5.47 18.83 -10.15
CA GLN A 248 4.83 19.97 -9.51
C GLN A 248 3.34 20.05 -9.85
N ALA A 249 2.98 19.88 -11.14
CA ALA A 249 1.59 19.82 -11.56
C ALA A 249 0.81 18.68 -10.87
N ARG A 250 1.45 17.53 -10.63
CA ARG A 250 0.84 16.42 -9.88
C ARG A 250 0.68 16.73 -8.39
N GLN A 251 1.62 17.45 -7.79
CA GLN A 251 1.51 17.90 -6.41
C GLN A 251 0.35 18.89 -6.26
N ASP A 252 0.25 19.86 -7.15
CA ASP A 252 -0.85 20.84 -7.17
C ASP A 252 -2.21 20.14 -7.34
N GLU A 253 -2.30 19.14 -8.24
CA GLU A 253 -3.52 18.37 -8.42
C GLU A 253 -3.89 17.57 -7.16
N GLN A 254 -2.91 16.99 -6.46
CA GLN A 254 -3.15 16.30 -5.19
C GLN A 254 -3.61 17.26 -4.10
N GLU A 255 -3.01 18.44 -4.00
CA GLU A 255 -3.40 19.46 -3.03
C GLU A 255 -4.83 19.96 -3.30
N GLN A 256 -5.17 20.22 -4.56
CA GLN A 256 -6.53 20.56 -4.97
C GLN A 256 -7.55 19.45 -4.65
N ARG A 257 -7.16 18.18 -4.81
CA ARG A 257 -8.04 17.06 -4.42
C ARG A 257 -8.23 17.02 -2.90
N ARG A 258 -7.17 17.26 -2.12
CA ARG A 258 -7.26 17.30 -0.65
C ARG A 258 -8.13 18.44 -0.16
N THR A 259 -8.01 19.63 -0.73
CA THR A 259 -8.87 20.77 -0.36
C THR A 259 -10.33 20.51 -0.71
N ARG A 260 -10.63 19.98 -1.90
CA ARG A 260 -12.01 19.57 -2.27
C ARG A 260 -12.59 18.53 -1.33
N LEU A 261 -11.80 17.52 -0.95
CA LEU A 261 -12.25 16.50 0.00
C LEU A 261 -12.54 17.10 1.38
N ALA A 262 -11.66 17.99 1.88
CA ALA A 262 -11.87 18.67 3.15
C ALA A 262 -13.13 19.56 3.13
N GLU A 263 -13.40 20.26 2.02
CA GLU A 263 -14.63 21.03 1.84
C GLU A 263 -15.88 20.13 1.84
N HIS A 264 -15.81 18.98 1.17
CA HIS A 264 -16.90 18.01 1.16
C HIS A 264 -17.15 17.40 2.54
N GLU A 265 -16.09 17.06 3.28
CA GLU A 265 -16.18 16.54 4.65
C GLU A 265 -16.83 17.57 5.58
N ALA A 266 -16.37 18.82 5.55
CA ALA A 266 -16.98 19.91 6.31
C ALA A 266 -18.46 20.15 5.95
N ALA A 267 -18.85 19.92 4.69
CA ALA A 267 -20.24 20.01 4.27
C ALA A 267 -21.10 18.84 4.79
N LEU A 268 -20.53 17.63 4.87
CA LEU A 268 -21.19 16.47 5.48
C LEU A 268 -21.38 16.66 6.98
N ASP A 269 -20.37 17.17 7.69
CA ASP A 269 -20.47 17.45 9.12
C ASP A 269 -21.59 18.44 9.46
N ARG A 270 -21.73 19.51 8.65
CA ARG A 270 -22.83 20.46 8.79
C ARG A 270 -24.20 19.80 8.62
N ARG A 271 -24.31 18.89 7.65
CA ARG A 271 -25.56 18.15 7.41
C ARG A 271 -25.85 17.14 8.52
N ALA A 272 -24.82 16.48 9.06
CA ALA A 272 -24.96 15.59 10.20
C ALA A 272 -25.50 16.35 11.43
N ALA A 273 -24.90 17.50 11.76
CA ALA A 273 -25.36 18.35 12.84
C ALA A 273 -26.81 18.86 12.62
N GLU A 274 -27.18 19.17 11.37
CA GLU A 274 -28.56 19.56 11.05
C GLU A 274 -29.54 18.40 11.27
N LEU A 275 -29.18 17.18 10.86
CA LEU A 275 -30.00 15.99 11.08
C LEU A 275 -30.16 15.67 12.57
N ASP A 276 -29.13 15.83 13.38
CA ASP A 276 -29.21 15.65 14.84
C ASP A 276 -30.25 16.59 15.46
N VAL A 277 -30.22 17.87 15.07
CA VAL A 277 -31.22 18.86 15.51
C VAL A 277 -32.63 18.48 15.04
N GLN A 278 -32.79 17.92 13.83
CA GLN A 278 -34.09 17.44 13.36
C GLN A 278 -34.58 16.20 14.14
N ILE A 279 -33.68 15.28 14.46
CA ILE A 279 -34.00 14.09 15.27
C ILE A 279 -34.45 14.51 16.67
N GLU A 280 -33.75 15.45 17.32
CA GLU A 280 -34.17 15.98 18.62
C GLU A 280 -35.58 16.58 18.57
N LYS A 281 -35.87 17.37 17.53
CA LYS A 281 -37.22 17.93 17.32
C LYS A 281 -38.28 16.85 17.14
N LEU A 282 -37.98 15.79 16.39
CA LEU A 282 -38.89 14.66 16.19
C LEU A 282 -39.11 13.87 17.49
N VAL A 283 -38.06 13.66 18.29
CA VAL A 283 -38.17 13.03 19.61
C VAL A 283 -39.04 13.87 20.54
N ALA A 284 -38.80 15.18 20.60
CA ALA A 284 -39.61 16.10 21.39
C ALA A 284 -41.08 16.12 20.94
N ALA A 285 -41.33 16.11 19.63
CA ALA A 285 -42.69 16.04 19.07
C ALA A 285 -43.39 14.71 19.43
N LYS A 286 -42.68 13.58 19.35
CA LYS A 286 -43.17 12.26 19.76
C LYS A 286 -43.55 12.23 21.24
N GLU A 287 -42.75 12.83 22.12
CA GLU A 287 -43.06 12.92 23.54
C GLU A 287 -44.27 13.80 23.84
N ARG A 288 -44.44 14.91 23.10
CA ARG A 288 -45.65 15.73 23.18
C ARG A 288 -46.89 14.93 22.77
N LEU A 289 -46.82 14.19 21.68
CA LEU A 289 -47.92 13.34 21.23
C LEU A 289 -48.26 12.26 22.26
N ARG A 290 -47.26 11.58 22.84
CA ARG A 290 -47.50 10.59 23.91
C ARG A 290 -48.19 11.20 25.13
N ARG A 291 -47.81 12.41 25.53
CA ARG A 291 -48.48 13.13 26.62
C ARG A 291 -49.94 13.41 26.28
N LEU A 292 -50.20 13.96 25.08
CA LEU A 292 -51.57 14.22 24.62
C LEU A 292 -52.42 12.95 24.57
N MET A 293 -51.89 11.85 24.01
CA MET A 293 -52.60 10.58 23.98
C MET A 293 -52.91 10.04 25.38
N ARG A 294 -52.01 10.21 26.35
CA ARG A 294 -52.26 9.82 27.74
C ARG A 294 -53.42 10.63 28.34
N THR A 295 -53.42 11.95 28.16
CA THR A 295 -54.50 12.82 28.64
C THR A 295 -55.84 12.49 27.97
N VAL A 296 -55.85 12.20 26.67
CA VAL A 296 -57.07 11.76 25.97
C VAL A 296 -57.57 10.43 26.53
N ASN A 297 -56.68 9.46 26.74
CA ASN A 297 -57.04 8.16 27.32
C ASN A 297 -57.60 8.28 28.74
N GLU A 298 -57.00 9.14 29.57
CA GLU A 298 -57.52 9.48 30.91
C GLU A 298 -58.92 10.10 30.83
N ASN A 299 -59.14 11.08 29.94
CA ASN A 299 -60.44 11.71 29.75
C ASN A 299 -61.51 10.74 29.26
N VAL A 300 -61.18 9.81 28.34
CA VAL A 300 -62.09 8.75 27.89
C VAL A 300 -62.45 7.83 29.06
N HIS A 301 -61.47 7.47 29.89
CA HIS A 301 -61.71 6.63 31.07
C HIS A 301 -62.65 7.34 32.06
N VAL A 302 -62.42 8.62 32.35
CA VAL A 302 -63.27 9.44 33.23
C VAL A 302 -64.69 9.59 32.66
N ASN A 303 -64.83 9.79 31.35
CA ASN A 303 -66.14 9.89 30.72
C ASN A 303 -66.91 8.55 30.79
N ASN A 304 -66.21 7.43 30.62
CA ASN A 304 -66.81 6.10 30.77
C ASN A 304 -67.25 5.81 32.21
N THR A 305 -66.46 6.21 33.22
CA THR A 305 -66.84 6.04 34.63
C THR A 305 -67.99 6.95 35.03
N LEU A 306 -68.03 8.20 34.57
CA LEU A 306 -69.17 9.11 34.75
C LEU A 306 -70.44 8.56 34.08
N GLY A 307 -70.33 8.03 32.85
CA GLY A 307 -71.45 7.39 32.16
C GLY A 307 -71.98 6.15 32.89
N ALA A 308 -71.10 5.37 33.54
CA ALA A 308 -71.50 4.24 34.37
C ALA A 308 -72.23 4.68 35.65
N ILE A 309 -71.77 5.75 36.31
CA ILE A 309 -72.42 6.32 37.49
C ILE A 309 -73.78 6.92 37.11
N GLY A 310 -73.89 7.63 35.99
CA GLY A 310 -75.15 8.20 35.51
C GLY A 310 -76.22 7.14 35.20
N LYS A 311 -75.82 5.93 34.79
CA LYS A 311 -76.73 4.78 34.61
C LYS A 311 -77.11 4.10 35.93
N ALA A 312 -76.36 4.33 37.00
CA ALA A 312 -76.58 3.73 38.32
C ALA A 312 -77.42 4.62 39.26
N LEU A 313 -77.69 5.89 38.90
CA LEU A 313 -78.67 6.70 39.62
C LEU A 313 -80.10 6.32 39.22
N PRO A 314 -81.00 6.03 40.17
CA PRO A 314 -82.41 5.79 39.86
C PRO A 314 -83.05 7.08 39.35
N VAL A 315 -83.83 6.95 38.27
CA VAL A 315 -84.76 7.99 37.81
C VAL A 315 -85.76 8.22 38.94
N VAL A 316 -85.71 9.40 39.55
CA VAL A 316 -86.77 9.87 40.44
C VAL A 316 -87.86 10.41 39.53
N ASP A 317 -88.88 9.59 39.27
CA ASP A 317 -90.17 10.06 38.76
C ASP A 317 -90.92 10.75 39.93
N ASP A 318 -91.56 11.88 39.62
CA ASP A 318 -92.36 12.76 40.51
C ASP A 318 -93.35 12.02 41.45
#